data_AF-A0A2D0N341-F1
#
_entry.id   AF-A0A2D0N341-F1
#
_cell.length_a   1.000
_cell.length_b   1.000
_cell.length_c   1.000
_cell.angle_alpha   90.00
_cell.angle_beta   90.00
_cell.angle_gamma   90.00
#
_symmetry.space_group_name_H-M   'P 1'
#
loop_
_entity.id
_entity.type
_entity.pdbx_description
1 polymer ?
#
loop_
_entity_poly.entity_id
_entity_poly.type
_entity_poly.pdbx_seq_one_letter_code
_entity_poly.pdbx_strand_id
1 'polypeptide(L)'
;MSRREIFFLSSLIVSIITISILVTGSSLLTIALDKAGKIPLGTFITWAGMVALPLTIYWGIKELRKPTKKLNVVLASLLKLLIILGVLWVPISYLLAGNLSFSFSEKETFQGGQIAMKWFWYLSYGIGIGTILILMAYWITLLFKKIKLLMKKYNKLAS
;
A
#
# COMPACT_ATOMS: atom_id res chain seq x y z
N MET A 1 17.39 3.26 19.15
CA MET A 1 16.19 3.30 18.30
C MET A 1 15.06 2.54 18.98
N SER A 2 13.84 3.08 19.01
CA SER A 2 12.68 2.33 19.49
C SER A 2 12.26 1.27 18.47
N ARG A 3 11.63 0.17 18.93
CA ARG A 3 11.12 -0.88 18.03
C ARG A 3 10.22 -0.33 16.91
N ARG A 4 9.44 0.71 17.22
CA ARG A 4 8.57 1.39 16.26
C ARG A 4 9.37 2.07 15.14
N GLU A 5 10.43 2.80 15.49
CA GLU A 5 11.26 3.50 14.50
C GLU A 5 11.94 2.50 13.56
N ILE A 6 12.38 1.36 14.09
CA ILE A 6 12.91 0.27 13.28
C ILE A 6 11.85 -0.21 12.30
N PHE A 7 10.65 -0.56 12.76
CA PHE A 7 9.58 -1.01 11.86
C PHE A 7 9.20 0.02 10.80
N PHE A 8 9.11 1.30 11.18
CA PHE A 8 8.83 2.39 10.26
C PHE A 8 9.91 2.52 9.18
N LEU A 9 11.19 2.54 9.58
CA LEU A 9 12.29 2.69 8.63
C LEU A 9 12.46 1.46 7.75
N SER A 10 12.34 0.26 8.32
CA SER A 10 12.38 -0.98 7.55
C SER A 10 11.29 -1.01 6.48
N SER A 11 10.03 -0.69 6.84
CA SER A 11 8.95 -0.66 5.85
C SER A 11 9.13 0.46 4.83
N LEU A 12 9.62 1.63 5.25
CA LEU A 12 9.88 2.75 4.34
C LEU A 12 10.96 2.39 3.31
N ILE A 13 12.08 1.81 3.77
CA ILE A 13 13.19 1.38 2.91
C ILE A 13 12.70 0.33 1.91
N VAL A 14 11.98 -0.70 2.36
CA VAL A 14 11.41 -1.72 1.47
C VAL A 14 10.46 -1.10 0.45
N SER A 15 9.63 -0.14 0.85
CA SER A 15 8.71 0.56 -0.06
C SER A 15 9.47 1.34 -1.13
N ILE A 16 10.49 2.12 -0.73
CA ILE A 16 11.31 2.91 -1.65
C ILE A 16 12.04 2.00 -2.63
N ILE A 17 12.74 0.97 -2.13
CA ILE A 17 13.46 0.01 -2.97
C ILE A 17 12.50 -0.65 -3.97
N THR A 18 11.34 -1.11 -3.51
CA THR A 18 10.37 -1.77 -4.38
C THR A 18 9.87 -0.84 -5.47
N ILE A 19 9.52 0.41 -5.12
CA ILE A 19 9.08 1.42 -6.09
C ILE A 19 10.19 1.72 -7.09
N SER A 20 11.44 1.89 -6.63
CA SER A 20 12.58 2.13 -7.53
C SER A 20 12.79 0.97 -8.51
N ILE A 21 12.70 -0.29 -8.05
CA ILE A 21 12.83 -1.47 -8.91
C ILE A 21 11.69 -1.52 -9.94
N LEU A 22 10.45 -1.25 -9.53
CA LEU A 22 9.28 -1.27 -10.41
C LEU A 22 9.32 -0.15 -11.45
N VAL A 23 9.62 1.09 -11.03
CA VAL A 23 9.65 2.25 -11.93
C VAL A 23 10.78 2.15 -12.96
N THR A 24 11.92 1.58 -12.57
CA THR A 24 13.05 1.39 -13.49
C THR A 24 12.89 0.20 -14.43
N GLY A 25 11.88 -0.66 -14.19
CA GLY A 25 11.73 -1.91 -14.96
C GLY A 25 12.92 -2.84 -14.81
N SER A 26 13.53 -2.88 -13.62
CA SER A 26 14.76 -3.63 -13.35
C SER A 26 14.65 -5.11 -13.74
N SER A 27 15.74 -5.67 -14.30
CA SER A 27 15.85 -7.10 -14.63
C SER A 27 15.67 -8.02 -13.42
N LEU A 28 15.84 -7.53 -12.20
CA LEU A 28 15.55 -8.28 -10.97
C LEU A 28 14.10 -8.77 -10.92
N LEU A 29 13.16 -8.08 -11.57
CA LEU A 29 11.75 -8.45 -11.57
C LEU A 29 11.48 -9.74 -12.37
N THR A 30 12.33 -10.07 -13.33
CA THR A 30 12.13 -11.19 -14.26
C THR A 30 13.02 -12.40 -13.95
N ILE A 31 13.88 -12.31 -12.94
CA ILE A 31 14.70 -13.45 -12.48
C ILE A 31 13.77 -14.58 -12.02
N ALA A 32 13.93 -15.76 -12.59
CA ALA A 32 13.23 -16.97 -12.16
C ALA A 32 13.89 -17.57 -10.91
N LEU A 33 13.08 -17.94 -9.93
CA LEU A 33 13.50 -18.63 -8.70
C LEU A 33 13.39 -20.15 -8.80
N ASP A 34 12.77 -20.66 -9.85
CA ASP A 34 12.62 -22.07 -10.15
C ASP A 34 13.20 -22.42 -11.52
N LYS A 35 13.57 -23.70 -11.70
CA LYS A 35 14.13 -24.19 -12.96
C LYS A 35 13.16 -24.12 -14.14
N ALA A 36 11.85 -24.11 -13.88
CA ALA A 36 10.82 -24.06 -14.91
C ALA A 36 10.42 -22.62 -15.29
N GLY A 37 11.00 -21.59 -14.66
CA GLY A 37 10.73 -20.20 -15.00
C GLY A 37 9.34 -19.68 -14.59
N LYS A 38 8.63 -20.40 -13.71
CA LYS A 38 7.24 -20.10 -13.33
C LYS A 38 7.11 -19.22 -12.10
N ILE A 39 8.19 -19.01 -11.37
CA ILE A 39 8.23 -18.28 -10.09
C ILE A 39 9.16 -17.07 -10.25
N PRO A 40 8.64 -15.90 -10.63
CA PRO A 40 9.46 -14.70 -10.78
C PRO A 40 9.79 -14.10 -9.41
N LEU A 41 11.04 -13.65 -9.24
CA LEU A 41 11.47 -12.87 -8.08
C LEU A 41 10.66 -11.56 -7.94
N GLY A 42 10.27 -10.97 -9.08
CA GLY A 42 9.44 -9.77 -9.11
C GLY A 42 8.14 -9.91 -8.32
N THR A 43 7.50 -11.09 -8.34
CA THR A 43 6.27 -11.34 -7.56
C THR A 43 6.50 -11.13 -6.07
N PHE A 44 7.61 -11.60 -5.53
CA PHE A 44 7.92 -11.43 -4.10
C PHE A 44 8.39 -10.02 -3.77
N ILE A 45 9.13 -9.36 -4.68
CA ILE A 45 9.51 -7.95 -4.53
C ILE A 45 8.24 -7.07 -4.48
N THR A 46 7.33 -7.24 -5.45
CA THR A 46 6.06 -6.50 -5.48
C THR A 46 5.21 -6.81 -4.25
N TRP A 47 5.13 -8.07 -3.84
CA TRP A 47 4.38 -8.46 -2.63
C TRP A 47 4.92 -7.77 -1.38
N ALA A 48 6.25 -7.75 -1.20
CA ALA A 48 6.89 -7.03 -0.11
C ALA A 48 6.54 -5.54 -0.15
N GLY A 49 6.57 -4.90 -1.32
CA GLY A 49 6.15 -3.50 -1.48
C GLY A 49 4.67 -3.24 -1.15
N MET A 50 3.76 -4.13 -1.60
CA MET A 50 2.32 -4.02 -1.34
C MET A 50 2.01 -4.07 0.16
N VAL A 51 2.80 -4.83 0.94
CA VAL A 51 2.67 -4.89 2.41
C VAL A 51 3.40 -3.71 3.07
N ALA A 52 4.61 -3.39 2.62
CA ALA A 52 5.48 -2.40 3.26
C ALA A 52 4.93 -0.96 3.14
N LEU A 53 4.28 -0.62 2.02
CA LEU A 53 3.77 0.72 1.79
C LEU A 53 2.73 1.13 2.85
N PRO A 54 1.63 0.39 3.07
CA PRO A 54 0.67 0.74 4.13
C PRO A 54 1.26 0.58 5.55
N LEU A 55 2.20 -0.35 5.76
CA LEU A 55 2.89 -0.45 7.04
C LEU A 55 3.72 0.80 7.38
N THR A 56 4.33 1.43 6.38
CA THR A 56 5.08 2.68 6.54
C THR A 56 4.19 3.76 7.15
N ILE A 57 2.97 3.89 6.64
CA ILE A 57 2.00 4.84 7.19
C ILE A 57 1.56 4.45 8.60
N TYR A 58 1.27 3.16 8.82
CA TYR A 58 0.81 2.64 10.09
C TYR A 58 1.80 2.87 11.23
N TRP A 59 3.10 2.66 10.96
CA TRP A 59 4.15 2.87 11.95
C TRP A 59 4.56 4.34 12.10
N GLY A 60 4.50 5.11 11.00
CA GLY A 60 4.86 6.53 10.99
C GLY A 60 3.84 7.44 11.67
N ILE A 61 2.55 7.09 11.63
CA ILE A 61 1.47 7.97 12.12
C ILE A 61 0.79 7.36 13.35
N LYS A 62 1.10 7.93 14.53
CA LYS A 62 0.57 7.46 15.81
C LYS A 62 -0.96 7.44 15.82
N GLU A 63 -1.59 8.44 15.23
CA GLU A 63 -3.03 8.64 15.18
C GLU A 63 -3.76 7.62 14.32
N LEU A 64 -3.08 6.94 13.39
CA LEU A 64 -3.67 5.86 12.58
C LEU A 64 -3.47 4.48 13.25
N ARG A 65 -2.59 4.39 14.25
CA ARG A 65 -2.41 3.21 15.10
C ARG A 65 -3.27 3.25 16.35
N LYS A 66 -3.35 4.43 16.98
CA LYS A 66 -4.15 4.71 18.19
C LYS A 66 -5.07 5.90 17.91
N PRO A 67 -6.12 5.72 17.10
CA PRO A 67 -7.01 6.81 16.72
C PRO A 67 -7.86 7.27 17.90
N THR A 68 -7.95 8.60 18.08
CA THR A 68 -8.79 9.24 19.10
C THR A 68 -9.96 10.02 18.50
N LYS A 69 -9.87 10.40 17.22
CA LYS A 69 -10.89 11.18 16.49
C LYS A 69 -11.64 10.29 15.51
N LYS A 70 -12.94 10.52 15.34
CA LYS A 70 -13.82 9.74 14.43
C LYS A 70 -13.20 9.53 13.03
N LEU A 71 -12.74 10.60 12.39
CA LEU A 71 -12.12 10.49 11.06
C LEU A 71 -10.83 9.64 11.07
N ASN A 72 -10.00 9.76 12.10
CA ASN A 72 -8.79 8.94 12.22
C ASN A 72 -9.13 7.47 12.48
N VAL A 73 -10.26 7.16 13.13
CA VAL A 73 -10.75 5.77 13.30
C VAL A 73 -11.09 5.15 11.94
N VAL A 74 -11.78 5.91 11.08
CA VAL A 74 -12.10 5.47 9.72
C VAL A 74 -10.82 5.25 8.91
N LEU A 75 -9.92 6.23 8.87
CA LEU A 75 -8.64 6.13 8.15
C LEU A 75 -7.79 4.97 8.67
N ALA A 76 -7.74 4.75 9.98
CA ALA A 76 -7.02 3.64 10.60
C ALA A 76 -7.60 2.27 10.19
N SER A 77 -8.93 2.16 10.10
CA SER A 77 -9.61 0.93 9.73
C SER A 77 -9.38 0.60 8.25
N LEU A 78 -9.49 1.60 7.37
CA LEU A 78 -9.15 1.46 5.96
C LEU A 78 -7.68 1.07 5.78
N LEU A 79 -6.76 1.70 6.52
CA LEU A 79 -5.34 1.37 6.43
C LEU A 79 -5.07 -0.09 6.83
N LYS A 80 -5.69 -0.58 7.91
CA LYS A 80 -5.57 -1.98 8.34
C LYS A 80 -6.15 -2.94 7.30
N LEU A 81 -7.26 -2.59 6.67
CA LEU A 81 -7.82 -3.37 5.57
C LEU A 81 -6.82 -3.46 4.41
N LEU A 82 -6.17 -2.34 4.04
CA LEU A 82 -5.14 -2.35 2.98
C LEU A 82 -3.92 -3.18 3.35
N ILE A 83 -3.49 -3.20 4.62
CA ILE A 83 -2.43 -4.11 5.09
C ILE A 83 -2.83 -5.57 4.89
N ILE A 84 -4.06 -5.94 5.30
CA ILE A 84 -4.57 -7.30 5.14
C ILE A 84 -4.63 -7.67 3.65
N LEU A 85 -5.16 -6.78 2.80
CA LEU A 85 -5.20 -6.99 1.35
C LEU A 85 -3.80 -7.09 0.74
N GLY A 86 -2.82 -6.31 1.22
CA GLY A 86 -1.42 -6.42 0.83
C GLY A 86 -0.83 -7.80 1.17
N VAL A 87 -1.10 -8.33 2.36
CA VAL A 87 -0.67 -9.68 2.74
C VAL A 87 -1.35 -10.75 1.87
N LEU A 88 -2.65 -10.59 1.59
CA LEU A 88 -3.42 -11.50 0.75
C LEU A 88 -3.21 -11.30 -0.75
N TRP A 89 -2.40 -10.34 -1.16
CA TRP A 89 -2.25 -9.96 -2.57
C TRP A 89 -1.78 -11.12 -3.44
N VAL A 90 -0.72 -11.85 -3.04
CA VAL A 90 -0.24 -13.02 -3.81
C VAL A 90 -1.28 -14.15 -3.87
N PRO A 91 -1.86 -14.63 -2.74
CA PRO A 91 -2.89 -15.66 -2.80
C PRO A 91 -4.07 -15.30 -3.70
N ILE A 92 -4.62 -14.08 -3.59
CA ILE A 92 -5.74 -13.64 -4.42
C ILE A 92 -5.31 -13.55 -5.89
N SER A 93 -4.14 -12.99 -6.16
CA SER A 93 -3.61 -12.85 -7.53
C SER A 93 -3.34 -14.21 -8.18
N TYR A 94 -2.88 -15.20 -7.40
CA TYR A 94 -2.71 -16.57 -7.87
C TYR A 94 -4.06 -17.21 -8.21
N LEU A 95 -5.08 -17.04 -7.36
CA LEU A 95 -6.43 -17.54 -7.66
C LEU A 95 -7.02 -16.89 -8.92
N LEU A 96 -6.71 -15.61 -9.16
CA LEU A 96 -7.14 -14.89 -10.35
C LEU A 96 -6.40 -15.32 -11.61
N ALA A 97 -5.07 -15.51 -11.56
CA ALA A 97 -4.24 -15.79 -12.74
C ALA A 97 -4.04 -17.28 -13.03
N GLY A 98 -4.06 -18.12 -11.99
CA GLY A 98 -3.71 -19.55 -12.05
C GLY A 98 -2.20 -19.82 -12.07
N ASN A 99 -1.36 -18.81 -11.87
CA ASN A 99 0.10 -18.89 -11.90
C ASN A 99 0.75 -17.79 -11.05
N LEU A 100 2.03 -17.94 -10.70
CA LEU A 100 2.79 -16.98 -9.89
C LEU A 100 3.45 -15.84 -10.70
N SER A 101 3.40 -15.90 -12.03
CA SER A 101 3.80 -14.80 -12.92
C SER A 101 2.68 -13.80 -13.20
N PHE A 102 1.50 -14.04 -12.63
CA PHE A 102 0.26 -13.26 -12.83
C PHE A 102 0.01 -12.92 -14.30
N SER A 103 0.21 -13.90 -15.16
CA SER A 103 0.02 -13.77 -16.60
C SER A 103 -1.44 -14.04 -16.96
N PHE A 104 -2.00 -13.19 -17.82
CA PHE A 104 -3.38 -13.26 -18.30
C PHE A 104 -3.41 -13.35 -19.82
N SER A 105 -4.41 -14.04 -20.37
CA SER A 105 -4.59 -14.24 -21.80
C SER A 105 -6.05 -14.00 -22.20
N GLU A 106 -6.28 -13.78 -23.50
CA GLU A 106 -7.64 -13.74 -24.04
C GLU A 106 -8.22 -15.16 -24.08
N LYS A 107 -9.13 -15.43 -23.15
CA LYS A 107 -9.88 -16.68 -23.07
C LYS A 107 -11.21 -16.46 -22.37
N GLU A 108 -12.17 -17.33 -22.65
CA GLU A 108 -13.54 -17.24 -22.11
C GLU A 108 -13.62 -17.59 -20.62
N THR A 109 -12.67 -18.38 -20.10
CA THR A 109 -12.64 -18.76 -18.70
C THR A 109 -12.24 -17.61 -17.79
N PHE A 110 -12.85 -17.53 -16.60
CA PHE A 110 -12.58 -16.44 -15.65
C PHE A 110 -11.12 -16.42 -15.20
N GLN A 111 -10.63 -17.53 -14.62
CA GLN A 111 -9.26 -17.61 -14.10
C GLN A 111 -8.24 -17.49 -15.23
N GLY A 112 -7.34 -16.51 -15.15
CA GLY A 112 -6.35 -16.18 -16.16
C GLY A 112 -6.92 -15.43 -17.37
N GLY A 113 -8.23 -15.14 -17.38
CA GLY A 113 -8.90 -14.38 -18.43
C GLY A 113 -8.91 -12.86 -18.17
N GLN A 114 -9.45 -12.12 -19.12
CA GLN A 114 -9.47 -10.64 -19.10
C GLN A 114 -10.26 -10.05 -17.92
N ILE A 115 -11.34 -10.71 -17.49
CA ILE A 115 -12.13 -10.25 -16.34
C ILE A 115 -11.31 -10.39 -15.05
N ALA A 116 -10.62 -11.51 -14.84
CA ALA A 116 -9.73 -11.69 -13.69
C ALA A 116 -8.56 -10.69 -13.71
N MET A 117 -8.04 -10.35 -14.89
CA MET A 117 -7.02 -9.31 -15.04
C MET A 117 -7.51 -7.94 -14.51
N LYS A 118 -8.75 -7.54 -14.80
CA LYS A 118 -9.32 -6.29 -14.28
C LYS A 118 -9.38 -6.30 -12.75
N TRP A 119 -9.85 -7.39 -12.15
CA TRP A 119 -9.87 -7.55 -10.69
C TRP A 119 -8.47 -7.52 -10.07
N PHE A 120 -7.49 -8.15 -10.73
CA PHE A 120 -6.09 -8.10 -10.32
C PHE A 120 -5.58 -6.65 -10.28
N TRP A 121 -5.86 -5.85 -11.30
CA TRP A 121 -5.47 -4.44 -11.32
C TRP A 121 -6.22 -3.59 -10.30
N TYR A 122 -7.53 -3.82 -10.10
CA TYR A 122 -8.29 -3.11 -9.05
C TYR A 122 -7.75 -3.40 -7.66
N LEU A 123 -7.38 -4.65 -7.37
CA LEU A 123 -6.73 -5.00 -6.11
C LEU A 123 -5.38 -4.30 -5.97
N SER A 124 -4.53 -4.41 -7.00
CA SER A 124 -3.16 -3.88 -6.99
C SER A 124 -3.13 -2.35 -6.84
N TYR A 125 -3.89 -1.66 -7.68
CA TYR A 125 -4.01 -0.20 -7.60
C TYR A 125 -4.77 0.25 -6.36
N GLY A 126 -5.78 -0.51 -5.93
CA GLY A 126 -6.53 -0.21 -4.70
C GLY A 126 -5.64 -0.17 -3.47
N ILE A 127 -4.70 -1.11 -3.34
CA ILE A 127 -3.71 -1.11 -2.25
C ILE A 127 -2.77 0.09 -2.36
N GLY A 128 -2.13 0.27 -3.51
CA GLY A 128 -1.15 1.35 -3.72
C GLY A 128 -1.77 2.74 -3.57
N ILE A 129 -2.74 3.05 -4.42
CA ILE A 129 -3.41 4.37 -4.47
C ILE A 129 -4.19 4.61 -3.17
N GLY A 130 -4.93 3.61 -2.67
CA GLY A 130 -5.68 3.74 -1.43
C GLY A 130 -4.80 4.13 -0.25
N THR A 131 -3.58 3.57 -0.17
CA THR A 131 -2.62 3.92 0.87
C THR A 131 -2.17 5.38 0.78
N ILE A 132 -1.86 5.87 -0.43
CA ILE A 132 -1.48 7.27 -0.66
C ILE A 132 -2.66 8.22 -0.35
N LEU A 133 -3.88 7.87 -0.75
CA LEU A 133 -5.06 8.68 -0.46
C LEU A 133 -5.32 8.80 1.06
N ILE A 134 -5.09 7.73 1.83
CA ILE A 134 -5.17 7.79 3.30
C ILE A 134 -4.16 8.78 3.87
N LEU A 135 -2.91 8.79 3.36
CA LEU A 135 -1.88 9.75 3.79
C LEU A 135 -2.33 11.19 3.52
N MET A 136 -2.79 11.44 2.29
CA MET A 136 -3.24 12.77 1.87
C MET A 136 -4.43 13.24 2.71
N ALA A 137 -5.43 12.38 2.90
CA ALA A 137 -6.58 12.66 3.75
C ALA A 137 -6.14 13.02 5.18
N TYR A 138 -5.21 12.25 5.76
CA TYR A 138 -4.67 12.55 7.08
C TYR A 138 -4.01 13.93 7.14
N TRP A 139 -3.13 14.27 6.20
CA TRP A 139 -2.47 15.59 6.15
C TRP A 139 -3.46 16.74 5.97
N ILE A 140 -4.49 16.56 5.14
CA ILE A 140 -5.58 17.54 5.00
C ILE A 140 -6.23 17.81 6.37
N THR A 141 -6.45 16.78 7.21
CA THR A 141 -6.98 17.01 8.57
C THR A 141 -6.05 17.83 9.45
N LEU A 142 -4.74 17.71 9.28
CA LEU A 142 -3.75 18.48 10.06
C LEU A 142 -3.74 19.94 9.61
N LEU A 143 -3.83 20.19 8.29
CA LEU A 143 -3.93 21.54 7.75
C LEU A 143 -5.15 22.27 8.30
N PHE A 144 -6.33 21.65 8.27
CA PHE A 144 -7.55 22.26 8.83
C PHE A 144 -7.44 22.56 10.33
N LYS A 145 -6.82 21.66 11.12
CA LYS A 145 -6.58 21.92 12.56
C LYS A 145 -5.67 23.12 12.77
N LYS A 146 -4.59 23.22 11.98
CA LYS A 146 -3.63 24.33 12.07
C LYS A 146 -4.29 25.66 11.71
N ILE A 147 -5.06 25.71 10.62
CA ILE A 147 -5.79 26.91 10.19
C ILE A 147 -6.78 27.36 11.27
N LYS A 148 -7.56 26.43 11.85
CA LYS A 148 -8.51 26.74 12.94
C LYS A 148 -7.82 27.32 14.17
N LEU A 149 -6.65 26.81 14.55
CA LEU A 149 -5.86 27.33 15.67
C LEU A 149 -5.35 28.76 15.41
N LEU A 150 -4.89 29.04 14.19
CA LEU A 150 -4.41 30.36 13.79
C LEU A 150 -5.54 31.40 13.83
N MET A 151 -6.73 31.08 13.29
CA MET A 151 -7.90 31.96 13.36
C MET A 151 -8.31 32.27 14.80
N LYS A 152 -8.28 31.26 15.69
CA LYS A 152 -8.61 31.45 17.11
C LYS A 152 -7.61 32.39 17.80
N LYS A 153 -6.31 32.30 17.45
CA LYS A 153 -5.27 33.17 18.02
C LYS A 153 -5.43 34.62 17.52
N TYR A 154 -5.70 34.81 16.23
CA TYR A 154 -5.92 36.14 15.66
C TYR A 154 -7.12 36.84 16.31
N ASN A 155 -8.27 36.17 16.43
CA ASN A 155 -9.46 36.76 17.04
C ASN A 155 -9.27 37.15 18.51
N LYS A 156 -8.35 36.48 19.23
CA LYS A 156 -8.02 36.82 20.63
C LYS A 156 -7.08 38.03 20.74
N LEU A 157 -6.31 38.35 19.70
CA LEU A 157 -5.43 39.53 19.66
C LEU A 157 -6.17 40.78 19.18
N ALA A 158 -7.29 40.60 18.47
CA ALA A 158 -8.14 41.68 17.97
C ALA A 158 -9.26 42.10 18.95
N SER A 159 -9.37 41.43 20.11
CA SER A 159 -10.31 41.70 21.21
C SER A 159 -9.57 42.27 22.41
#